data_AF-A0AAN8FL71-F1
#
_entry.id   AF-A0AAN8FL71-F1
#
_cell.length_a   1.000
_cell.length_b   1.000
_cell.length_c   1.000
_cell.angle_alpha   90.00
_cell.angle_beta   90.00
_cell.angle_gamma   90.00
#
_symmetry.space_group_name_H-M   'P 1'
#
loop_
_entity.id
_entity.type
_entity.pdbx_description
1 polymer ?
#
loop_
_entity_poly.entity_id
_entity_poly.type
_entity_poly.pdbx_seq_one_letter_code
_entity_poly.pdbx_strand_id
1 'polypeptide(L)'
;MHFQALVQAGCPLNVQDCDGQTAAHLLMREMNRITTASRDCNVVELPISIFHAIRSCNDLVNMNLHDIASRVRPHWQFACLCFLTARGADLSLIDRFGVSVLEGCLDERIRILLSDIMEKRPSGRFQRSCLPMTKATFVEFDPSGVTMCTFNCEDSQADVCFVPCGHRVVCKQCARSTPLRRCPLCYQLIAKAISDGVEVQIGAALSRTAAVSEEEQRRILAEEEIERIAAAAAKQAKLDAEREKLRELEELREKLAQLEMETSCTICMDARPSIVFNCGHTACSDCTPLLKSCHICRQAITKKQTLYA
;
A
#
# COMPACT_ATOMS: atom_id res chain seq x y z
N MET A 1 -0.16 -1.42 -3.12
CA MET A 1 0.41 -0.15 -3.63
C MET A 1 -0.63 0.97 -3.54
N HIS A 2 -1.80 0.86 -4.19
CA HIS A 2 -2.84 1.90 -4.17
C HIS A 2 -3.35 2.29 -2.76
N PHE A 3 -3.57 1.31 -1.87
CA PHE A 3 -4.08 1.57 -0.52
C PHE A 3 -3.17 2.49 0.32
N GLN A 4 -1.86 2.26 0.30
CA GLN A 4 -0.89 3.09 1.03
C GLN A 4 -0.86 4.54 0.48
N ALA A 5 -0.87 4.68 -0.83
CA ALA A 5 -0.85 5.99 -1.49
C ALA A 5 -2.09 6.84 -1.12
N LEU A 6 -3.27 6.22 -1.04
CA LEU A 6 -4.52 6.89 -0.64
C LEU A 6 -4.46 7.41 0.80
N VAL A 7 -3.94 6.61 1.72
CA VAL A 7 -3.82 7.02 3.12
C VAL A 7 -2.77 8.12 3.28
N GLN A 8 -1.64 8.04 2.55
CA GLN A 8 -0.61 9.08 2.53
C GLN A 8 -1.11 10.39 1.89
N ALA A 9 -2.03 10.31 0.92
CA ALA A 9 -2.68 11.46 0.30
C ALA A 9 -3.71 12.16 1.22
N GLY A 10 -3.89 11.70 2.47
CA GLY A 10 -4.76 12.34 3.45
C GLY A 10 -6.23 11.90 3.36
N CYS A 11 -6.50 10.70 2.83
CA CYS A 11 -7.84 10.12 2.84
C CYS A 11 -8.41 10.05 4.28
N PRO A 12 -9.63 10.51 4.53
CA PRO A 12 -10.24 10.46 5.85
C PRO A 12 -10.53 9.00 6.25
N LEU A 13 -9.75 8.49 7.22
CA LEU A 13 -9.79 7.08 7.64
C LEU A 13 -11.06 6.68 8.39
N ASN A 14 -11.76 7.68 8.95
CA ASN A 14 -12.90 7.52 9.84
C ASN A 14 -14.24 7.77 9.15
N VAL A 15 -14.26 7.82 7.81
CA VAL A 15 -15.52 7.91 7.07
C VAL A 15 -16.30 6.62 7.23
N GLN A 16 -17.57 6.77 7.60
CA GLN A 16 -18.53 5.69 7.71
C GLN A 16 -19.34 5.60 6.41
N ASP A 17 -19.61 4.37 5.96
CA ASP A 17 -20.52 4.11 4.86
C ASP A 17 -22.00 4.26 5.28
N CYS A 18 -22.93 3.92 4.39
CA CYS A 18 -24.37 3.92 4.68
C CYS A 18 -24.78 2.98 5.83
N ASP A 19 -23.92 2.02 6.17
CA ASP A 19 -24.11 1.08 7.26
C ASP A 19 -23.38 1.50 8.55
N GLY A 20 -22.78 2.70 8.59
CA GLY A 20 -22.00 3.17 9.73
C GLY A 20 -20.60 2.52 9.82
N GLN A 21 -20.18 1.74 8.82
CA GLN A 21 -18.94 0.99 8.86
C GLN A 21 -17.77 1.83 8.32
N THR A 22 -16.67 1.83 9.06
CA THR A 22 -15.39 2.39 8.59
C THR A 22 -14.58 1.35 7.82
N ALA A 23 -13.53 1.78 7.13
CA ALA A 23 -12.58 0.87 6.48
C ALA A 23 -11.99 -0.18 7.46
N ALA A 24 -11.83 0.18 8.73
CA ALA A 24 -11.36 -0.73 9.77
C ALA A 24 -12.40 -1.82 10.13
N HIS A 25 -13.71 -1.51 10.10
CA HIS A 25 -14.78 -2.50 10.29
C HIS A 25 -14.75 -3.56 9.17
N LEU A 26 -14.58 -3.12 7.92
CA LEU A 26 -14.52 -4.01 6.77
C LEU A 26 -13.31 -4.95 6.84
N LEU A 27 -12.14 -4.44 7.23
CA LEU A 27 -10.94 -5.24 7.44
C LEU A 27 -11.09 -6.22 8.61
N MET A 28 -11.72 -5.79 9.70
CA MET A 28 -11.97 -6.66 10.86
C MET A 28 -12.93 -7.80 10.51
N ARG A 29 -13.97 -7.54 9.72
CA ARG A 29 -14.90 -8.58 9.25
C ARG A 29 -14.19 -9.65 8.42
N GLU A 30 -13.28 -9.23 7.53
CA GLU A 30 -12.50 -10.17 6.73
C GLU A 30 -11.51 -10.97 7.60
N MET A 31 -10.91 -10.34 8.61
CA MET A 31 -10.06 -11.05 9.59
C MET A 31 -10.85 -12.07 10.40
N ASN A 32 -12.05 -11.72 10.86
CA ASN A 32 -12.92 -12.65 11.56
C ASN A 32 -13.32 -13.84 10.70
N ARG A 33 -13.57 -13.64 9.40
CA ARG A 33 -13.86 -14.72 8.44
C ARG A 33 -12.69 -15.69 8.31
N ILE A 34 -11.46 -15.18 8.29
CA ILE A 34 -10.25 -16.02 8.27
C ILE A 34 -10.13 -16.79 9.58
N THR A 35 -10.37 -16.14 10.72
CA THR A 35 -10.34 -16.76 12.05
C THR A 35 -11.39 -17.86 12.20
N THR A 36 -12.61 -17.66 11.73
CA THR A 36 -13.66 -18.69 11.76
C THR A 36 -13.34 -19.85 10.83
N ALA A 37 -12.88 -19.58 9.61
CA ALA A 37 -12.50 -20.63 8.66
C ALA A 37 -11.33 -21.50 9.17
N SER A 38 -10.36 -20.88 9.88
CA SER A 38 -9.26 -21.58 10.53
C SER A 38 -9.74 -22.51 11.66
N ARG A 39 -10.71 -22.05 12.48
CA ARG A 39 -11.33 -22.86 13.55
C ARG A 39 -12.07 -24.07 12.98
N ASP A 40 -12.80 -23.91 11.88
CA ASP A 40 -13.57 -24.99 11.25
C ASP A 40 -12.68 -26.04 10.57
N CYS A 41 -11.49 -25.65 10.11
CA CYS A 41 -10.55 -26.55 9.42
C CYS A 41 -9.43 -27.13 10.32
N ASN A 42 -9.36 -26.78 11.61
CA ASN A 42 -8.27 -27.18 12.53
C ASN A 42 -6.85 -26.77 12.06
N VAL A 43 -6.75 -25.80 11.14
CA VAL A 43 -5.48 -25.31 10.60
C VAL A 43 -5.09 -24.02 11.34
N VAL A 44 -4.24 -24.20 12.35
CA VAL A 44 -3.31 -23.22 12.95
C VAL A 44 -3.93 -21.86 13.31
N GLU A 45 -4.16 -21.65 14.61
CA GLU A 45 -4.33 -20.33 15.25
C GLU A 45 -3.36 -19.31 14.63
N LEU A 46 -3.80 -18.07 14.33
CA LEU A 46 -2.90 -17.01 13.85
C LEU A 46 -1.56 -17.11 14.62
N PRO A 47 -0.45 -17.48 13.95
CA PRO A 47 0.70 -17.95 14.68
C PRO A 47 1.23 -16.82 15.56
N ILE A 48 1.52 -17.16 16.81
CA ILE A 48 2.04 -16.27 17.87
C ILE A 48 3.22 -15.42 17.36
N SER A 49 3.97 -15.93 16.36
CA SER A 49 5.05 -15.24 15.65
C SER A 49 4.62 -13.94 14.96
N ILE A 50 3.42 -13.85 14.39
CA ILE A 50 2.91 -12.65 13.71
C ILE A 50 2.65 -11.53 14.73
N PHE A 51 2.05 -11.88 15.87
CA PHE A 51 1.82 -10.94 16.98
C PHE A 51 3.14 -10.43 17.56
N HIS A 52 4.10 -11.33 17.78
CA HIS A 52 5.42 -10.97 18.29
C HIS A 52 6.18 -10.07 17.30
N ALA A 53 6.04 -10.31 15.99
CA ALA A 53 6.70 -9.52 14.94
C ALA A 53 6.19 -8.08 14.87
N ILE A 54 4.91 -7.83 15.12
CA ILE A 54 4.38 -6.46 15.18
C ILE A 54 4.65 -5.83 16.54
N ARG A 55 4.50 -6.57 17.64
CA ARG A 55 4.77 -6.06 18.99
C ARG A 55 6.24 -5.66 19.21
N SER A 56 7.17 -6.31 18.52
CA SER A 56 8.59 -5.94 18.55
C SER A 56 8.93 -4.67 17.75
N CYS A 57 8.00 -4.14 16.95
CA CYS A 57 8.21 -2.91 16.19
C CYS A 57 7.92 -1.69 17.06
N ASN A 58 8.97 -0.98 17.49
CA ASN A 58 8.85 0.24 18.28
C ASN A 58 8.32 1.44 17.46
N ASP A 59 8.57 1.46 16.14
CA ASP A 59 8.24 2.58 15.24
C ASP A 59 7.16 2.24 14.20
N LEU A 60 6.14 1.47 14.58
CA LEU A 60 5.07 1.07 13.65
C LEU A 60 4.36 2.27 12.99
N VAL A 61 4.34 3.43 13.68
CA VAL A 61 3.80 4.71 13.21
C VAL A 61 4.51 5.21 11.94
N ASN A 62 5.82 4.96 11.82
CA ASN A 62 6.65 5.46 10.71
C ASN A 62 6.92 4.40 9.63
N MET A 63 6.49 3.16 9.83
CA MET A 63 6.70 2.09 8.85
C MET A 63 5.76 2.20 7.64
N ASN A 64 6.27 1.76 6.48
CA ASN A 64 5.46 1.60 5.28
C ASN A 64 4.59 0.35 5.39
N LEU A 65 3.46 0.34 4.67
CA LEU A 65 2.58 -0.82 4.65
C LEU A 65 3.30 -2.07 4.12
N HIS A 66 4.21 -1.91 3.16
CA HIS A 66 5.01 -3.01 2.62
C HIS A 66 5.86 -3.70 3.70
N ASP A 67 6.48 -2.92 4.60
CA ASP A 67 7.32 -3.43 5.67
C ASP A 67 6.50 -4.17 6.74
N ILE A 68 5.29 -3.70 7.01
CA ILE A 68 4.37 -4.39 7.92
C ILE A 68 3.85 -5.68 7.25
N ALA A 69 3.45 -5.61 5.99
CA ALA A 69 2.91 -6.73 5.23
C ALA A 69 3.92 -7.88 5.04
N SER A 70 5.20 -7.57 4.86
CA SER A 70 6.25 -8.59 4.72
C SER A 70 6.42 -9.43 6.00
N ARG A 71 6.13 -8.86 7.17
CA ARG A 71 6.24 -9.52 8.48
C ARG A 71 5.03 -10.37 8.85
N VAL A 72 3.88 -10.14 8.22
CA VAL A 72 2.60 -10.80 8.58
C VAL A 72 2.05 -11.68 7.45
N ARG A 73 2.87 -12.03 6.46
CA ARG A 73 2.47 -12.86 5.32
C ARG A 73 1.93 -14.23 5.79
N PRO A 74 0.79 -14.73 5.27
CA PRO A 74 0.00 -14.22 4.15
C PRO A 74 -1.12 -13.21 4.51
N HIS A 75 -1.24 -12.80 5.77
CA HIS A 75 -2.36 -12.00 6.28
C HIS A 75 -2.19 -10.49 6.05
N TRP A 76 -2.30 -10.06 4.78
CA TRP A 76 -2.19 -8.65 4.40
C TRP A 76 -3.28 -7.77 5.04
N GLN A 77 -4.44 -8.33 5.34
CA GLN A 77 -5.55 -7.64 6.01
C GLN A 77 -5.13 -7.15 7.41
N PHE A 78 -4.31 -7.95 8.11
CA PHE A 78 -3.76 -7.56 9.41
C PHE A 78 -2.81 -6.38 9.28
N ALA A 79 -1.92 -6.41 8.28
CA ALA A 79 -1.00 -5.30 8.03
C ALA A 79 -1.76 -4.01 7.73
N CYS A 80 -2.80 -4.08 6.91
CA CYS A 80 -3.65 -2.93 6.60
C CYS A 80 -4.33 -2.37 7.85
N LEU A 81 -4.86 -3.24 8.71
CA LEU A 81 -5.51 -2.84 9.95
C LEU A 81 -4.52 -2.17 10.91
N CYS A 82 -3.36 -2.78 11.16
CA CYS A 82 -2.30 -2.20 11.99
C CYS A 82 -1.80 -0.86 11.41
N PHE A 83 -1.67 -0.75 10.08
CA PHE A 83 -1.26 0.47 9.40
C PHE A 83 -2.28 1.61 9.53
N LEU A 84 -3.58 1.30 9.39
CA LEU A 84 -4.66 2.27 9.61
C LEU A 84 -4.69 2.74 11.06
N THR A 85 -4.59 1.81 12.01
CA THR A 85 -4.55 2.11 13.45
C THR A 85 -3.31 2.94 13.78
N ALA A 86 -2.15 2.65 13.21
CA ALA A 86 -0.95 3.45 13.42
C ALA A 86 -1.07 4.88 12.86
N ARG A 87 -1.93 5.09 11.85
CA ARG A 87 -2.19 6.39 11.21
C ARG A 87 -3.40 7.15 11.75
N GLY A 88 -4.00 6.66 12.83
CA GLY A 88 -5.07 7.38 13.53
C GLY A 88 -6.48 7.02 13.09
N ALA A 89 -6.69 5.83 12.51
CA ALA A 89 -8.03 5.26 12.46
C ALA A 89 -8.60 5.11 13.87
N ASP A 90 -9.83 5.58 14.06
CA ASP A 90 -10.56 5.48 15.30
C ASP A 90 -11.35 4.17 15.33
N LEU A 91 -10.95 3.28 16.22
CA LEU A 91 -11.57 1.97 16.40
C LEU A 91 -12.74 2.01 17.39
N SER A 92 -12.96 3.15 18.06
CA SER A 92 -14.07 3.36 18.98
C SER A 92 -15.38 3.70 18.27
N LEU A 93 -15.31 4.02 16.97
CA LEU A 93 -16.48 4.28 16.15
C LEU A 93 -17.36 3.04 16.07
N ILE A 94 -18.65 3.24 16.28
CA ILE A 94 -19.67 2.21 16.25
C ILE A 94 -20.39 2.20 14.89
N ASP A 95 -20.72 1.01 14.42
CA ASP A 95 -21.57 0.84 13.25
C ASP A 95 -23.07 1.04 13.58
N ARG A 96 -23.93 0.93 12.56
CA ARG A 96 -25.39 0.99 12.74
C ARG A 96 -25.97 -0.09 13.66
N PHE A 97 -25.21 -1.15 13.93
CA PHE A 97 -25.58 -2.26 14.80
C PHE A 97 -25.04 -2.05 16.22
N GLY A 98 -24.37 -0.92 16.49
CA GLY A 98 -23.82 -0.58 17.80
C GLY A 98 -22.52 -1.30 18.13
N VAL A 99 -21.87 -1.92 17.15
CA VAL A 99 -20.63 -2.68 17.34
C VAL A 99 -19.44 -1.83 16.91
N SER A 100 -18.45 -1.69 17.79
CA SER A 100 -17.17 -1.04 17.44
C SER A 100 -16.21 -2.04 16.81
N VAL A 101 -15.16 -1.55 16.16
CA VAL A 101 -14.14 -2.42 15.54
C VAL A 101 -13.46 -3.33 16.57
N LEU A 102 -13.19 -2.81 17.77
CA LEU A 102 -12.61 -3.59 18.86
C LEU A 102 -13.61 -4.62 19.39
N GLU A 103 -14.88 -4.25 19.55
CA GLU A 103 -15.94 -5.14 20.01
C GLU A 103 -16.26 -6.26 19.02
N GLY A 104 -16.19 -5.98 17.73
CA GLY A 104 -16.37 -6.96 16.68
C GLY A 104 -15.21 -7.95 16.52
N CYS A 105 -14.08 -7.78 17.21
CA CYS A 105 -12.91 -8.64 17.02
C CYS A 105 -13.06 -10.00 17.73
N LEU A 106 -12.95 -11.10 16.98
CA LEU A 106 -13.05 -12.47 17.54
C LEU A 106 -11.77 -12.97 18.25
N ASP A 107 -10.62 -12.34 17.98
CA ASP A 107 -9.32 -12.73 18.54
C ASP A 107 -8.84 -11.67 19.54
N GLU A 108 -8.81 -12.05 20.83
CA GLU A 108 -8.44 -11.15 21.91
C GLU A 108 -6.99 -10.62 21.79
N ARG A 109 -6.09 -11.37 21.14
CA ARG A 109 -4.70 -10.95 20.93
C ARG A 109 -4.62 -9.79 19.95
N ILE A 110 -5.48 -9.78 18.93
CA ILE A 110 -5.60 -8.68 17.96
C ILE A 110 -6.15 -7.45 18.67
N ARG A 111 -7.19 -7.62 19.49
CA ARG A 111 -7.76 -6.54 20.29
C ARG A 111 -6.69 -5.88 21.17
N ILE A 112 -5.93 -6.66 21.94
CA ILE A 112 -4.85 -6.16 22.81
C ILE A 112 -3.78 -5.43 21.99
N LEU A 113 -3.36 -5.99 20.85
CA LEU A 113 -2.34 -5.35 20.02
C LEU A 113 -2.82 -4.01 19.44
N LEU A 114 -4.06 -3.93 18.98
CA LEU A 114 -4.63 -2.71 18.43
C LEU A 114 -4.78 -1.65 19.52
N SER A 115 -5.22 -2.02 20.73
CA SER A 115 -5.25 -1.13 21.89
C SER A 115 -3.85 -0.63 22.26
N ASP A 116 -2.84 -1.50 22.27
CA ASP A 116 -1.44 -1.13 22.53
C ASP A 116 -0.89 -0.16 21.47
N ILE A 117 -1.23 -0.37 20.18
CA ILE A 117 -0.88 0.56 19.10
C ILE A 117 -1.60 1.90 19.27
N MET A 118 -2.85 1.91 19.77
CA MET A 118 -3.61 3.12 20.06
C MET A 118 -3.03 3.93 21.23
N GLU A 119 -2.60 3.25 22.30
CA GLU A 119 -2.01 3.86 23.50
C GLU A 119 -0.60 4.39 23.25
N LYS A 120 0.20 3.70 22.43
CA LYS A 120 1.56 4.12 22.05
C LYS A 120 1.58 5.28 21.05
N ARG A 121 0.41 5.75 20.59
CA ARG A 121 0.34 6.97 19.78
C ARG A 121 0.79 8.15 20.64
N PRO A 122 1.70 9.01 20.16
CA PRO A 122 2.05 10.22 20.88
C PRO A 122 0.78 11.06 21.09
N SER A 123 0.39 11.29 22.34
CA SER A 123 -0.83 11.97 22.78
C SER A 123 -0.89 13.48 22.43
N GLY A 124 -0.07 13.93 21.48
CA GLY A 124 0.01 15.30 21.03
C GLY A 124 -0.64 15.46 19.65
N ARG A 125 -1.44 16.52 19.50
CA ARG A 125 -2.10 17.05 18.29
C ARG A 125 -1.21 17.23 17.03
N PHE A 126 0.00 16.70 16.98
CA PHE A 126 0.92 16.75 15.83
C PHE A 126 0.82 15.47 15.01
N GLN A 127 -0.36 15.24 14.45
CA GLN A 127 -0.60 14.24 13.43
C GLN A 127 -0.01 14.76 12.10
N ARG A 128 1.17 14.25 11.70
CA ARG A 128 1.78 14.56 10.38
C ARG A 128 1.08 13.88 9.19
N SER A 129 -0.14 13.41 9.36
CA SER A 129 -0.97 12.87 8.30
C SER A 129 -2.40 12.83 8.82
N CYS A 130 -3.33 13.45 8.10
CA CYS A 130 -4.76 13.65 8.39
C CYS A 130 -5.12 14.75 9.41
N LEU A 131 -5.20 16.00 8.93
CA LEU A 131 -6.04 17.02 9.56
C LEU A 131 -7.51 16.60 9.43
N PRO A 132 -8.30 16.57 10.52
CA PRO A 132 -9.73 16.27 10.45
C PRO A 132 -10.49 17.44 9.81
N MET A 133 -11.07 17.19 8.64
CA MET A 133 -12.15 18.02 8.08
C MET A 133 -13.48 17.59 8.71
N THR A 134 -13.66 17.80 10.01
CA THR A 134 -14.98 17.72 10.65
C THR A 134 -15.18 18.88 11.63
N LYS A 135 -16.42 19.37 11.60
CA LYS A 135 -16.91 20.68 12.01
C LYS A 135 -17.01 20.89 13.53
N ALA A 136 -16.20 20.22 14.34
CA ALA A 136 -16.43 20.11 15.78
C ALA A 136 -15.15 20.19 16.62
N THR A 137 -14.51 21.36 16.66
CA THR A 137 -13.77 21.84 17.83
C THR A 137 -13.87 23.36 17.85
N PHE A 138 -14.91 23.86 18.49
CA PHE A 138 -14.95 25.25 18.92
C PHE A 138 -13.95 25.39 20.07
N VAL A 139 -12.68 25.58 19.74
CA VAL A 139 -11.70 26.11 20.68
C VAL A 139 -11.90 27.61 20.60
N GLU A 140 -12.35 28.23 21.69
CA GLU A 140 -12.32 29.69 21.81
C GLU A 140 -10.89 30.15 21.51
N PHE A 141 -10.74 30.85 20.39
CA PHE A 141 -9.44 31.29 19.90
C PHE A 141 -9.09 32.58 20.65
N ASP A 142 -8.09 32.52 21.51
CA ASP A 142 -7.56 33.67 22.22
C ASP A 142 -7.02 34.71 21.20
N PRO A 143 -7.64 35.90 21.08
CA PRO A 143 -7.23 36.94 20.12
C PRO A 143 -5.86 37.55 20.41
N SER A 144 -5.26 37.20 21.55
CA SER A 144 -4.07 37.84 22.11
C SER A 144 -2.74 37.25 21.62
N GLY A 145 -2.77 36.06 21.01
CA GLY A 145 -1.58 35.38 20.51
C GLY A 145 -1.14 35.93 19.15
N VAL A 146 0.08 36.45 19.06
CA VAL A 146 0.69 36.88 17.79
C VAL A 146 0.93 35.65 16.91
N THR A 147 0.14 35.49 15.84
CA THR A 147 0.33 34.44 14.83
C THR A 147 1.16 34.95 13.66
N MET A 148 2.13 34.16 13.20
CA MET A 148 2.94 34.48 12.02
C MET A 148 2.19 34.13 10.74
N CYS A 149 2.44 34.87 9.65
CA CYS A 149 1.82 34.59 8.37
C CYS A 149 2.18 33.17 7.86
N THR A 150 1.17 32.39 7.50
CA THR A 150 1.30 31.02 6.96
C THR A 150 2.13 30.91 5.68
N PHE A 151 2.26 32.01 4.93
CA PHE A 151 3.08 32.06 3.73
C PHE A 151 4.55 32.40 4.00
N ASN A 152 4.95 32.50 5.28
CA ASN A 152 6.30 32.81 5.73
C ASN A 152 6.92 34.03 5.02
N CYS A 153 6.07 35.00 4.67
CA CYS A 153 6.47 36.22 3.97
C CYS A 153 7.07 37.20 4.98
N GLU A 154 8.40 37.39 4.89
CA GLU A 154 9.19 38.39 5.65
C GLU A 154 8.95 38.40 7.16
N ASP A 155 8.64 37.24 7.77
CA ASP A 155 8.27 37.14 9.19
C ASP A 155 7.16 38.13 9.60
N SER A 156 6.24 38.44 8.68
CA SER A 156 5.13 39.35 8.93
C SER A 156 4.06 38.69 9.80
N GLN A 157 3.50 39.45 10.74
CA GLN A 157 2.38 39.01 11.57
C GLN A 157 1.11 38.85 10.75
N ALA A 158 0.29 37.85 11.10
CA ALA A 158 -0.98 37.61 10.46
C ALA A 158 -2.06 38.57 10.99
N ASP A 159 -2.28 39.65 10.26
CA ASP A 159 -3.22 40.73 10.61
C ASP A 159 -4.59 40.62 9.92
N VAL A 160 -4.79 39.64 9.03
CA VAL A 160 -6.05 39.44 8.29
C VAL A 160 -6.90 38.34 8.89
N CYS A 161 -8.11 38.70 9.32
CA CYS A 161 -9.14 37.80 9.82
C CYS A 161 -10.12 37.40 8.71
N PHE A 162 -10.38 36.10 8.56
CA PHE A 162 -11.31 35.57 7.56
C PHE A 162 -12.70 35.30 8.14
N VAL A 163 -13.75 35.81 7.48
CA VAL A 163 -15.16 35.60 7.87
C VAL A 163 -15.77 34.49 7.00
N PRO A 164 -16.53 33.54 7.59
CA PRO A 164 -17.04 33.51 8.97
C PRO A 164 -16.12 32.80 9.98
N CYS A 165 -14.96 32.29 9.57
CA CYS A 165 -14.18 31.38 10.40
C CYS A 165 -13.38 32.04 11.55
N GLY A 166 -13.19 33.36 11.54
CA GLY A 166 -12.50 34.13 12.58
C GLY A 166 -10.97 33.97 12.62
N HIS A 167 -10.38 33.15 11.76
CA HIS A 167 -8.94 32.85 11.83
C HIS A 167 -8.07 33.97 11.26
N ARG A 168 -6.97 34.28 11.98
CA ARG A 168 -5.92 35.24 11.59
C ARG A 168 -4.63 34.53 11.21
N VAL A 169 -4.40 34.36 9.90
CA VAL A 169 -3.41 33.38 9.40
C VAL A 169 -2.56 33.88 8.23
N VAL A 170 -2.90 35.06 7.68
CA VAL A 170 -2.21 35.67 6.54
C VAL A 170 -2.03 37.17 6.83
N CYS A 171 -0.96 37.77 6.30
CA CYS A 171 -0.78 39.22 6.34
C CYS A 171 -1.54 39.95 5.20
N LYS A 172 -1.77 41.27 5.33
CA LYS A 172 -2.43 42.11 4.30
C LYS A 172 -1.87 41.91 2.89
N GLN A 173 -0.56 41.80 2.75
CA GLN A 173 0.10 41.67 1.46
C GLN A 173 -0.16 40.30 0.83
N CYS A 174 0.04 39.24 1.62
CA CYS A 174 -0.16 37.86 1.20
C CYS A 174 -1.66 37.54 0.94
N ALA A 175 -2.59 38.26 1.58
CA ALA A 175 -4.03 38.20 1.27
C ALA A 175 -4.40 38.88 -0.06
N ARG A 176 -3.69 39.95 -0.45
CA ARG A 176 -3.93 40.67 -1.73
C ARG A 176 -3.29 39.99 -2.93
N SER A 177 -2.12 39.38 -2.74
CA SER A 177 -1.36 38.72 -3.81
C SER A 177 -1.90 37.33 -4.15
N THR A 178 -2.42 36.60 -3.16
CA THR A 178 -2.83 35.21 -3.32
C THR A 178 -4.34 35.12 -3.45
N PRO A 179 -4.88 34.43 -4.48
CA PRO A 179 -6.32 34.25 -4.66
C PRO A 179 -6.87 33.21 -3.67
N LEU A 180 -7.09 33.62 -2.42
CA LEU A 180 -7.59 32.75 -1.36
C LEU A 180 -9.11 32.61 -1.42
N ARG A 181 -9.60 31.41 -1.72
CA ARG A 181 -11.05 31.08 -1.65
C ARG A 181 -11.45 30.40 -0.35
N ARG A 182 -10.48 29.85 0.39
CA ARG A 182 -10.67 29.08 1.62
C ARG A 182 -9.61 29.46 2.64
N CYS A 183 -9.96 29.40 3.93
CA CYS A 183 -9.04 29.67 5.02
C CYS A 183 -7.94 28.59 5.09
N PRO A 184 -6.65 28.94 5.13
CA PRO A 184 -5.55 27.97 5.27
C PRO A 184 -5.57 27.12 6.55
N LEU A 185 -6.21 27.59 7.63
CA LEU A 185 -6.30 26.82 8.88
C LEU A 185 -7.51 25.88 8.93
N CYS A 186 -8.68 26.33 8.50
CA CYS A 186 -9.93 25.57 8.68
C CYS A 186 -10.63 25.16 7.37
N TYR A 187 -10.07 25.51 6.21
CA TYR A 187 -10.58 25.19 4.86
C TYR A 187 -12.02 25.68 4.56
N GLN A 188 -12.60 26.48 5.46
CA GLN A 188 -13.90 27.11 5.30
C GLN A 188 -13.82 28.19 4.21
N LEU A 189 -14.89 28.31 3.41
CA LEU A 189 -15.00 29.34 2.38
C LEU A 189 -14.88 30.74 2.99
N ILE A 190 -14.04 31.57 2.39
CA ILE A 190 -13.84 32.95 2.84
C ILE A 190 -14.89 33.81 2.15
N ALA A 191 -15.79 34.40 2.93
CA ALA A 191 -16.75 35.38 2.45
C ALA A 191 -16.16 36.79 2.44
N LYS A 192 -15.40 37.13 3.49
CA LYS A 192 -14.75 38.44 3.66
C LYS A 192 -13.41 38.30 4.38
N ALA A 193 -12.47 39.17 4.06
CA ALA A 193 -11.23 39.36 4.80
C ALA A 193 -11.25 40.73 5.46
N ILE A 194 -10.95 40.80 6.76
CA ILE A 194 -10.99 42.02 7.56
C ILE A 194 -9.65 42.18 8.25
N SER A 195 -9.07 43.37 8.19
CA SER A 195 -7.89 43.71 8.98
C SER A 195 -8.07 45.09 9.62
N ASP A 196 -7.85 45.19 10.93
CA ASP A 196 -8.05 46.41 11.73
C ASP A 196 -9.41 47.12 11.48
N GLY A 197 -10.46 46.35 11.23
CA GLY A 197 -11.81 46.86 10.95
C GLY A 197 -12.08 47.27 9.49
N VAL A 198 -11.09 47.14 8.60
CA VAL A 198 -11.22 47.46 7.17
C VAL A 198 -11.29 46.19 6.32
N GLU A 199 -12.23 46.12 5.37
CA GLU A 199 -12.33 45.01 4.42
C GLU A 199 -11.15 45.01 3.44
N VAL A 200 -10.46 43.88 3.31
CA VAL A 200 -9.32 43.67 2.41
C VAL A 200 -9.78 42.87 1.19
N GLN A 201 -9.50 43.39 0.00
CA GLN A 201 -9.78 42.67 -1.25
C GLN A 201 -8.77 41.53 -1.44
N ILE A 202 -9.28 40.30 -1.60
CA ILE A 202 -8.49 39.10 -1.79
C ILE A 202 -8.22 38.91 -3.29
N GLY A 203 -6.95 38.74 -3.66
CA GLY A 203 -6.57 38.37 -5.03
C GLY A 203 -6.74 39.44 -6.12
N ALA A 204 -6.71 40.74 -5.77
CA ALA A 204 -6.87 41.82 -6.75
C ALA A 204 -5.67 41.95 -7.73
N ALA A 205 -4.51 41.41 -7.38
CA ALA A 205 -3.29 41.53 -8.18
C ALA A 205 -2.99 40.25 -8.98
N LEU A 206 -3.88 39.81 -9.86
CA LEU A 206 -3.55 38.94 -11.01
C LEU A 206 -4.69 38.95 -12.05
N SER A 207 -5.05 40.13 -12.55
CA SER A 207 -5.53 40.24 -13.93
C SER A 207 -4.32 40.50 -14.83
N ARG A 208 -3.42 39.51 -14.91
CA ARG A 208 -2.60 39.34 -16.10
C ARG A 208 -3.40 38.43 -17.00
N THR A 209 -4.16 39.00 -17.92
CA THR A 209 -4.43 38.35 -19.20
C THR A 209 -3.07 38.07 -19.82
N ALA A 210 -2.50 36.91 -19.49
CA ALA A 210 -1.25 36.45 -20.05
C ALA A 210 -1.52 36.09 -21.52
N ALA A 211 -1.35 37.08 -22.40
CA ALA A 211 -0.86 36.77 -23.73
C ALA A 211 0.51 36.11 -23.51
N VAL A 212 0.52 34.77 -23.47
CA VAL A 212 1.75 33.98 -23.44
C VAL A 212 2.52 34.38 -24.70
N SER A 213 3.75 34.88 -24.54
CA SER A 213 4.61 35.19 -25.69
C SER A 213 4.69 33.96 -26.59
N GLU A 214 4.62 34.14 -27.92
CA GLU A 214 4.72 33.03 -28.88
C GLU A 214 5.97 32.17 -28.64
N GLU A 215 7.02 32.76 -28.08
CA GLU A 215 8.28 32.11 -27.74
C GLU A 215 8.16 31.15 -26.54
N GLU A 216 7.31 31.48 -25.57
CA GLU A 216 7.02 30.62 -24.41
C GLU A 216 6.07 29.48 -24.81
N GLN A 217 5.09 29.74 -25.68
CA GLN A 217 4.26 28.70 -26.28
C GLN A 217 5.07 27.67 -27.08
N ARG A 218 6.10 28.10 -27.83
CA ARG A 218 7.00 27.18 -28.54
C ARG A 218 7.83 26.31 -27.61
N ARG A 219 8.24 26.83 -26.44
CA ARG A 219 8.98 26.07 -25.43
C ARG A 219 8.12 25.00 -24.77
N ILE A 220 6.89 25.35 -24.40
CA ILE A 220 5.91 24.41 -23.82
C ILE A 220 5.63 23.27 -24.80
N LEU A 221 5.37 23.58 -26.07
CA LEU A 221 5.11 22.56 -27.10
C LEU A 221 6.33 21.66 -27.36
N ALA A 222 7.55 22.21 -27.30
CA ALA A 222 8.78 21.42 -27.45
C ALA A 222 9.02 20.49 -26.27
N GLU A 223 8.74 20.95 -25.04
CA GLU A 223 8.85 20.15 -23.82
C GLU A 223 7.84 18.99 -23.80
N GLU A 224 6.59 19.25 -24.19
CA GLU A 224 5.56 18.20 -24.35
C GLU A 224 5.94 17.15 -25.39
N GLU A 225 6.56 17.56 -26.50
CA GLU A 225 7.01 16.63 -27.54
C GLU A 225 8.20 15.79 -27.07
N ILE A 226 9.15 16.37 -26.33
CA ILE A 226 10.27 15.63 -25.72
C ILE A 226 9.73 14.60 -24.71
N GLU A 227 8.76 14.98 -23.89
CA GLU A 227 8.12 14.07 -22.93
C GLU A 227 7.42 12.91 -23.66
N ARG A 228 6.73 13.20 -24.77
CA ARG A 228 6.08 12.19 -25.60
C ARG A 228 7.09 11.20 -26.23
N ILE A 229 8.21 11.71 -26.76
CA ILE A 229 9.27 10.89 -27.34
C ILE A 229 9.91 10.02 -26.25
N ALA A 230 10.18 10.58 -25.07
CA ALA A 230 10.74 9.84 -23.94
C ALA A 230 9.77 8.72 -23.47
N ALA A 231 8.47 9.01 -23.37
CA ALA A 231 7.45 8.04 -23.01
C ALA A 231 7.32 6.92 -24.06
N ALA A 232 7.39 7.26 -25.35
CA ALA A 232 7.37 6.28 -26.44
C ALA A 232 8.61 5.38 -26.41
N ALA A 233 9.80 5.94 -26.19
CA ALA A 233 11.03 5.18 -26.05
C ALA A 233 11.00 4.24 -24.83
N ALA A 234 10.52 4.72 -23.69
CA ALA A 234 10.36 3.91 -22.48
C ALA A 234 9.37 2.75 -22.69
N LYS A 235 8.25 3.00 -23.38
CA LYS A 235 7.28 1.96 -23.74
C LYS A 235 7.90 0.92 -24.68
N GLN A 236 8.66 1.36 -25.67
CA GLN A 236 9.31 0.46 -26.63
C GLN A 236 10.37 -0.41 -25.94
N ALA A 237 11.23 0.18 -25.10
CA ALA A 237 12.22 -0.55 -24.31
C ALA A 237 11.57 -1.62 -23.42
N LYS A 238 10.40 -1.33 -22.82
CA LYS A 238 9.65 -2.31 -22.04
C LYS A 238 9.15 -3.48 -22.90
N LEU A 239 8.62 -3.20 -24.09
CA LEU A 239 8.15 -4.24 -25.01
C LEU A 239 9.30 -5.11 -25.52
N ASP A 240 10.45 -4.52 -25.81
CA ASP A 240 11.63 -5.27 -26.27
C ASP A 240 12.21 -6.13 -25.15
N ALA A 241 12.26 -5.64 -23.91
CA ALA A 241 12.64 -6.44 -22.74
C ALA A 241 11.65 -7.59 -22.47
N GLU A 242 10.35 -7.39 -22.70
CA GLU A 242 9.35 -8.45 -22.59
C GLU A 242 9.53 -9.51 -23.68
N ARG A 243 9.83 -9.10 -24.91
CA ARG A 243 10.15 -10.02 -26.02
C ARG A 243 11.42 -10.82 -25.77
N GLU A 244 12.47 -10.19 -25.24
CA GLU A 244 13.71 -10.88 -24.88
C GLU A 244 13.48 -11.92 -23.79
N LYS A 245 12.72 -11.56 -22.74
CA LYS A 245 12.32 -12.52 -21.69
C LYS A 245 11.49 -13.69 -22.23
N LEU A 246 10.61 -13.44 -23.20
CA LEU A 246 9.84 -14.51 -23.84
C LEU A 246 10.75 -15.47 -24.61
N ARG A 247 11.74 -14.95 -25.34
CA ARG A 247 12.75 -15.79 -26.03
C ARG A 247 13.58 -16.60 -25.05
N GLU A 248 14.06 -15.98 -23.98
CA GLU A 248 14.83 -16.67 -22.94
C GLU A 248 13.98 -17.78 -22.27
N LEU A 249 12.70 -17.54 -22.03
CA LEU A 249 11.78 -18.54 -21.49
C LEU A 249 11.57 -19.72 -22.45
N GLU A 250 11.46 -19.45 -23.76
CA GLU A 250 11.38 -20.51 -24.79
C GLU A 250 12.66 -21.34 -24.82
N GLU A 251 13.83 -20.71 -24.84
CA GLU A 251 15.12 -21.41 -24.80
C GLU A 251 15.28 -22.27 -23.53
N LEU A 252 14.87 -21.74 -22.36
CA LEU A 252 14.93 -22.49 -21.11
C LEU A 252 13.96 -23.68 -21.11
N ARG A 253 12.78 -23.54 -21.71
CA ARG A 253 11.83 -24.65 -21.88
C ARG A 253 12.38 -25.74 -22.79
N GLU A 254 13.00 -25.36 -23.90
CA GLU A 254 13.65 -26.32 -24.80
C GLU A 254 14.78 -27.07 -24.10
N LYS A 255 15.64 -26.35 -23.36
CA LYS A 255 16.71 -26.96 -22.54
C LYS A 255 16.15 -27.91 -21.48
N LEU A 256 15.06 -27.53 -20.82
CA LEU A 256 14.41 -28.37 -19.81
C LEU A 256 13.83 -29.63 -20.46
N ALA A 257 13.15 -29.51 -21.60
CA ALA A 257 12.63 -30.65 -22.35
C ALA A 257 13.75 -31.59 -22.82
N GLN A 258 14.89 -31.04 -23.27
CA GLN A 258 16.06 -31.83 -23.64
C GLN A 258 16.64 -32.59 -22.44
N LEU A 259 16.84 -31.92 -21.30
CA LEU A 259 17.34 -32.55 -20.07
C LEU A 259 16.37 -33.61 -19.54
N GLU A 260 15.06 -33.37 -19.64
CA GLU A 260 14.04 -34.35 -19.29
C GLU A 260 14.12 -35.58 -20.20
N MET A 261 14.28 -35.40 -21.51
CA MET A 261 14.44 -36.50 -22.46
C MET A 261 15.72 -37.31 -22.20
N GLU A 262 16.86 -36.64 -21.96
CA GLU A 262 18.15 -37.27 -21.65
C GLU A 262 18.13 -38.06 -20.33
N THR A 263 17.32 -37.63 -19.36
CA THR A 263 17.18 -38.27 -18.04
C THR A 263 15.98 -39.21 -17.94
N SER A 264 15.21 -39.39 -19.02
CA SER A 264 14.05 -40.28 -19.07
C SER A 264 14.44 -41.74 -19.34
N CYS A 265 13.54 -42.66 -19.03
CA CYS A 265 13.69 -44.07 -19.35
C CYS A 265 13.71 -44.25 -20.87
N THR A 266 14.78 -44.83 -21.40
CA THR A 266 14.97 -45.05 -22.85
C THR A 266 13.98 -46.03 -23.49
N ILE A 267 13.08 -46.63 -22.70
CA ILE A 267 12.06 -47.57 -23.17
C ILE A 267 10.72 -46.87 -23.36
N CYS A 268 10.20 -46.18 -22.35
CA CYS A 268 8.90 -45.49 -22.43
C CYS A 268 9.01 -43.99 -22.69
N MET A 269 10.16 -43.36 -22.43
CA MET A 269 10.36 -41.90 -22.47
C MET A 269 9.45 -41.09 -21.52
N ASP A 270 8.65 -41.74 -20.69
CA ASP A 270 7.65 -41.10 -19.82
C ASP A 270 8.11 -40.91 -18.36
N ALA A 271 8.97 -41.79 -17.86
CA ALA A 271 9.37 -41.82 -16.44
C ALA A 271 10.89 -41.87 -16.28
N ARG A 272 11.44 -41.31 -15.19
CA ARG A 272 12.87 -41.41 -14.90
C ARG A 272 13.30 -42.85 -14.60
N PRO A 273 14.51 -43.28 -15.00
CA PRO A 273 15.06 -44.57 -14.61
C PRO A 273 15.17 -44.67 -13.09
N SER A 274 14.58 -45.71 -12.53
CA SER A 274 14.53 -45.95 -11.08
C SER A 274 15.08 -47.32 -10.70
N ILE A 275 15.45 -48.16 -11.67
CA ILE A 275 16.00 -49.49 -11.45
C ILE A 275 17.28 -49.65 -12.25
N VAL A 276 18.32 -50.21 -11.63
CA VAL A 276 19.57 -50.62 -12.25
C VAL A 276 19.67 -52.15 -12.31
N PHE A 277 20.11 -52.67 -13.45
CA PHE A 277 20.35 -54.10 -13.67
C PHE A 277 21.76 -54.52 -13.22
N ASN A 278 22.00 -55.83 -13.11
CA ASN A 278 23.34 -56.38 -12.82
C ASN A 278 24.44 -55.97 -13.82
N CYS A 279 24.08 -55.50 -15.01
CA CYS A 279 25.01 -55.00 -16.02
C CYS A 279 25.27 -53.48 -15.94
N GLY A 280 24.65 -52.76 -15.00
CA GLY A 280 24.80 -51.31 -14.81
C GLY A 280 23.83 -50.44 -15.62
N HIS A 281 23.09 -51.01 -16.57
CA HIS A 281 22.07 -50.28 -17.33
C HIS A 281 20.79 -50.08 -16.53
N THR A 282 20.05 -49.00 -16.84
CA THR A 282 18.90 -48.56 -16.06
C THR A 282 17.60 -48.53 -16.87
N ALA A 283 16.47 -48.67 -16.17
CA ALA A 283 15.12 -48.54 -16.71
C ALA A 283 14.16 -48.01 -15.61
N CYS A 284 12.98 -47.54 -15.98
CA CYS A 284 11.93 -47.18 -15.00
C CYS A 284 11.29 -48.43 -14.37
N SER A 285 10.55 -48.23 -13.28
CA SER A 285 9.79 -49.26 -12.57
C SER A 285 8.79 -49.98 -13.46
N ASP A 286 8.22 -49.29 -14.45
CA ASP A 286 7.09 -49.78 -15.23
C ASP A 286 7.55 -50.63 -16.43
N CYS A 287 8.71 -50.33 -17.00
CA CYS A 287 9.29 -51.10 -18.10
C CYS A 287 10.07 -52.33 -17.64
N THR A 288 10.53 -52.33 -16.39
CA THR A 288 11.38 -53.39 -15.82
C THR A 288 10.72 -54.78 -15.68
N PRO A 289 9.42 -54.93 -15.35
CA PRO A 289 8.78 -56.24 -15.12
C PRO A 289 8.77 -57.13 -16.36
N LEU A 290 8.69 -56.55 -17.56
CA LEU A 290 8.60 -57.28 -18.83
C LEU A 290 9.98 -57.72 -19.38
N LEU A 291 11.07 -57.22 -18.81
CA LEU A 291 12.43 -57.49 -19.30
C LEU A 291 13.06 -58.71 -18.62
N LYS A 292 13.46 -59.69 -19.45
CA LYS A 292 14.29 -60.85 -19.08
C LYS A 292 15.77 -60.64 -19.43
N SER A 293 16.06 -59.81 -20.42
CA SER A 293 17.40 -59.39 -20.83
C SER A 293 17.46 -57.85 -20.89
N CYS A 294 18.65 -57.29 -20.68
CA CYS A 294 18.88 -55.85 -20.77
C CYS A 294 18.64 -55.35 -22.20
N HIS A 295 17.85 -54.28 -22.36
CA HIS A 295 17.56 -53.68 -23.67
C HIS A 295 18.76 -53.00 -24.32
N ILE A 296 19.82 -52.69 -23.55
CA ILE A 296 21.03 -52.03 -24.02
C ILE A 296 22.11 -53.05 -24.40
N CYS A 297 22.52 -53.93 -23.47
CA CYS A 297 23.64 -54.87 -23.69
C CYS A 297 23.22 -56.33 -23.89
N ARG A 298 21.91 -56.64 -23.89
CA ARG A 298 21.34 -57.99 -24.10
C ARG A 298 21.72 -59.06 -23.08
N GLN A 299 22.47 -58.72 -22.02
CA GLN A 299 22.78 -59.64 -20.92
C GLN A 299 21.51 -60.06 -20.16
N ALA A 300 21.46 -61.30 -19.68
CA ALA A 300 20.37 -61.79 -18.85
C ALA A 300 20.28 -61.02 -17.52
N ILE A 301 19.08 -60.62 -17.14
CA ILE A 301 18.85 -59.86 -15.90
C ILE A 301 18.65 -60.84 -14.74
N THR A 302 19.63 -60.90 -13.83
CA THR A 302 19.60 -61.74 -12.62
C THR A 302 19.34 -60.93 -11.35
N LYS A 303 19.70 -59.64 -11.34
CA LYS A 303 19.51 -58.73 -10.20
C LYS A 303 18.93 -57.40 -10.66
N LYS A 304 17.95 -56.89 -9.91
CA LYS A 304 17.29 -55.59 -10.11
C LYS A 304 17.41 -54.82 -8.80
N GLN A 305 18.01 -53.63 -8.82
CA GLN A 305 18.17 -52.78 -7.64
C GLN A 305 17.51 -51.42 -7.89
N THR A 306 16.70 -50.95 -6.94
CA THR A 306 16.06 -49.63 -7.03
C THR A 306 17.09 -48.54 -6.71
N LEU A 307 17.14 -47.50 -7.54
CA LEU A 307 17.87 -46.26 -7.28
C LEU A 307 17.05 -45.44 -6.27
N TYR A 308 17.63 -45.12 -5.12
CA TYR A 308 17.01 -44.22 -4.15
C TYR A 308 17.17 -42.78 -4.66
N ALA A 309 16.04 -42.07 -4.76
CA ALA A 309 16.00 -40.63 -5.01
C ALA A 309 16.23 -39.85 -3.71
#